data_AF-A0A9P6HBJ1-F1
#
_entry.id   AF-A0A9P6HBJ1-F1
#
_cell.length_a   1.000
_cell.length_b   1.000
_cell.length_c   1.000
_cell.angle_alpha   90.00
_cell.angle_beta   90.00
_cell.angle_gamma   90.00
#
_symmetry.space_group_name_H-M   'P 1'
#
loop_
_entity.id
_entity.type
_entity.pdbx_description
1 polymer ?
#
loop_
_entity_poly.entity_id
_entity_poly.type
_entity_poly.pdbx_seq_one_letter_code
_entity_poly.pdbx_strand_id
1 'polypeptide(L)'
;MALATSEDPDTSTISQVDDSDSHPEVDPEPAPGLHGMPVRWYDADRTESYTKIEPFQETLDTSVEFFYRPLTLTALALALGALAYVATTPDVLEEGRDKRRVGIYASIVSFLLFSMLQFRDGPYIRPHPSFWRIILGINLLYELALVFLLFQDIDSARELLTYIDPNLGRPLPEKSYGENCALTVQNVFDALDIFCVAHALGWFCKALILRDYWFCWILSIAFELAEYSLQHQLANFEECWWDHWVLDVLICNWLGTYLGMKTCQYFEVKHYEWRGIRQTRGLRSKAKRAMQQFSPHDFTAFKWAGSTDFLHYITVVMLLAVFLVAELNPFYLKTLLWMEPDHPIIIGRLAGIFLCGLPAVRELYQYINDPRRAIRMGQHTWLLLATICTELLVIRKWSRGMFTEPFPIYVKLAWSLGAVILTVYPVFRFGIPAAREYIRRHQKRMGKRKAN
;
A
#
# COMPACT_ATOMS: atom_id res chain seq x y z
N MET A 1 7.42 7.25 -84.15
CA MET A 1 6.26 8.15 -84.17
C MET A 1 6.24 8.84 -82.81
N ALA A 2 7.02 9.91 -82.65
CA ALA A 2 6.60 11.31 -82.85
C ALA A 2 5.85 11.80 -81.59
N LEU A 3 6.15 12.91 -80.91
CA LEU A 3 7.19 13.97 -80.85
C LEU A 3 6.78 14.76 -79.57
N ALA A 4 7.68 15.14 -78.64
CA ALA A 4 8.29 16.48 -78.45
C ALA A 4 7.25 17.63 -78.30
N THR A 5 7.32 18.63 -77.40
CA THR A 5 8.38 19.60 -77.00
C THR A 5 7.77 20.50 -75.88
N SER A 6 8.51 20.98 -74.86
CA SER A 6 9.23 22.29 -74.73
C SER A 6 8.33 23.53 -74.97
N GLU A 7 8.42 24.71 -74.33
CA GLU A 7 9.39 25.41 -73.48
C GLU A 7 8.70 26.72 -72.95
N ASP A 8 9.31 27.33 -71.93
CA ASP A 8 9.21 28.68 -71.30
C ASP A 8 9.06 29.91 -72.27
N PRO A 9 9.20 31.20 -71.86
CA PRO A 9 8.86 31.96 -70.63
C PRO A 9 8.16 33.31 -70.98
N ASP A 10 7.79 34.14 -70.00
CA ASP A 10 7.88 35.60 -70.21
C ASP A 10 8.08 36.40 -68.92
N THR A 11 8.83 37.48 -69.08
CA THR A 11 9.65 38.16 -68.07
C THR A 11 9.05 39.52 -67.75
N SER A 12 9.04 39.97 -66.49
CA SER A 12 9.21 41.40 -66.19
C SER A 12 9.81 41.63 -64.80
N THR A 13 11.04 42.11 -64.82
CA THR A 13 11.77 42.78 -63.75
C THR A 13 11.18 44.18 -63.48
N ILE A 14 11.14 44.63 -62.21
CA ILE A 14 11.70 45.90 -61.72
C ILE A 14 11.57 45.98 -60.18
N SER A 15 12.56 46.69 -59.62
CA SER A 15 13.09 46.87 -58.26
C SER A 15 12.19 47.32 -57.10
N GLN A 16 12.58 46.82 -55.91
CA GLN A 16 12.70 47.45 -54.57
C GLN A 16 11.91 48.72 -54.25
N VAL A 17 11.14 48.70 -53.15
CA VAL A 17 11.22 49.65 -52.00
C VAL A 17 10.69 48.94 -50.73
N ASP A 18 11.47 49.01 -49.64
CA ASP A 18 11.13 48.67 -48.25
C ASP A 18 9.90 49.47 -47.75
N ASP A 19 9.01 48.85 -46.99
CA ASP A 19 8.49 49.47 -45.76
C ASP A 19 7.84 48.44 -44.82
N SER A 20 8.36 48.46 -43.60
CA SER A 20 7.88 47.98 -42.29
C SER A 20 6.41 47.55 -42.14
N ASP A 21 6.20 46.31 -41.67
CA ASP A 21 5.69 46.02 -40.30
C ASP A 21 5.47 44.50 -40.13
N SER A 22 6.48 43.80 -39.59
CA SER A 22 6.31 42.44 -39.09
C SER A 22 6.03 42.50 -37.60
N HIS A 23 4.75 42.45 -37.24
CA HIS A 23 4.36 42.09 -35.88
C HIS A 23 4.98 40.72 -35.56
N PRO A 24 5.67 40.54 -34.42
CA PRO A 24 6.07 39.21 -34.00
C PRO A 24 4.78 38.42 -33.73
N GLU A 25 4.56 37.34 -34.47
CA GLU A 25 3.64 36.29 -34.04
C GLU A 25 4.14 35.80 -32.68
N VAL A 26 3.50 36.30 -31.63
CA VAL A 26 3.64 35.75 -30.28
C VAL A 26 2.91 34.42 -30.34
N ASP A 27 3.66 33.33 -30.49
CA ASP A 27 3.14 31.99 -30.23
C ASP A 27 2.40 32.04 -28.88
N PRO A 28 1.09 31.71 -28.82
CA PRO A 28 0.38 31.74 -27.55
C PRO A 28 1.11 30.83 -26.58
N GLU A 29 1.39 31.33 -25.37
CA GLU A 29 1.98 30.50 -24.32
C GLU A 29 1.14 29.22 -24.17
N PRO A 30 1.76 28.03 -24.21
CA PRO A 30 1.02 26.78 -24.18
C PRO A 30 0.22 26.70 -22.90
N ALA A 31 -1.09 26.52 -23.03
CA ALA A 31 -1.99 26.39 -21.90
C ALA A 31 -1.52 25.23 -20.99
N PRO A 32 -1.35 25.47 -19.67
CA PRO A 32 -0.91 24.45 -18.74
C PRO A 32 -1.81 23.21 -18.81
N GLY A 33 -1.22 22.02 -18.98
CA GLY A 33 -1.92 20.74 -18.90
C GLY A 33 -2.46 20.13 -20.20
N LEU A 34 -2.71 20.93 -21.25
CA LEU A 34 -3.25 20.39 -22.53
C LEU A 34 -2.20 19.64 -23.38
N HIS A 35 -0.91 19.99 -23.25
CA HIS A 35 0.15 19.47 -24.13
C HIS A 35 1.23 18.63 -23.42
N GLY A 36 0.88 17.96 -22.32
CA GLY A 36 1.82 17.02 -21.65
C GLY A 36 2.82 17.68 -20.69
N MET A 37 2.75 18.99 -20.48
CA MET A 37 3.51 19.68 -19.44
C MET A 37 2.83 19.52 -18.07
N PRO A 38 3.53 19.03 -17.02
CA PRO A 38 2.96 18.94 -15.68
C PRO A 38 2.69 20.35 -15.12
N VAL A 39 1.45 20.58 -14.69
CA VAL A 39 1.02 21.85 -14.08
C VAL A 39 1.41 21.84 -12.61
N ARG A 40 2.11 22.88 -12.13
CA ARG A 40 2.42 23.00 -10.71
C ARG A 40 1.13 23.33 -9.95
N TRP A 41 1.01 22.88 -8.70
CA TRP A 41 -0.23 22.97 -7.93
C TRP A 41 -0.78 24.40 -7.72
N TYR A 42 0.07 25.43 -7.86
CA TYR A 42 -0.30 26.84 -7.78
C TYR A 42 -0.57 27.50 -9.15
N ASP A 43 -0.20 26.84 -10.26
CA ASP A 43 -0.43 27.31 -11.64
C ASP A 43 -1.71 26.68 -12.25
N ALA A 44 -2.43 25.88 -11.47
CA ALA A 44 -3.60 25.13 -11.94
C ALA A 44 -4.86 26.03 -11.97
N ASP A 45 -5.42 26.23 -13.16
CA ASP A 45 -6.68 26.95 -13.33
C ASP A 45 -7.84 26.13 -12.75
N ARG A 46 -8.38 26.58 -11.62
CA ARG A 46 -9.45 25.88 -10.87
C ARG A 46 -10.82 25.89 -11.55
N THR A 47 -10.97 26.61 -12.67
CA THR A 47 -12.19 26.63 -13.47
C THR A 47 -12.24 25.47 -14.48
N GLU A 48 -11.07 24.96 -14.85
CA GLU A 48 -10.90 23.90 -15.85
C GLU A 48 -11.36 22.53 -15.37
N SER A 49 -11.83 21.71 -16.29
CA SER A 49 -12.37 20.37 -15.97
C SER A 49 -11.33 19.44 -15.34
N TYR A 50 -10.05 19.57 -15.71
CA TYR A 50 -8.97 18.71 -15.19
C TYR A 50 -8.52 19.08 -13.77
N THR A 51 -8.90 20.25 -13.24
CA THR A 51 -8.61 20.67 -11.86
C THR A 51 -9.77 20.38 -10.91
N LYS A 52 -10.94 20.02 -11.45
CA LYS A 52 -12.06 19.51 -10.66
C LYS A 52 -11.66 18.12 -10.16
N ILE A 53 -11.62 17.99 -8.83
CA ILE A 53 -11.46 16.69 -8.18
C ILE A 53 -12.75 15.92 -8.42
N GLU A 54 -12.85 15.22 -9.54
CA GLU A 54 -13.84 14.17 -9.68
C GLU A 54 -13.43 13.05 -8.72
N PRO A 55 -14.32 12.63 -7.79
CA PRO A 55 -14.05 11.46 -6.96
C PRO A 55 -13.67 10.30 -7.88
N PHE A 56 -12.70 9.47 -7.46
CA PHE A 56 -12.44 8.21 -8.14
C PHE A 56 -13.74 7.39 -8.13
N GLN A 57 -14.47 7.41 -9.23
CA GLN A 57 -15.65 6.60 -9.46
C GLN A 57 -15.43 5.90 -10.78
N GLU A 58 -14.91 4.67 -10.71
CA GLU A 58 -15.07 3.73 -11.82
C GLU A 58 -16.57 3.58 -12.08
N THR A 59 -16.98 3.72 -13.34
CA THR A 59 -18.36 3.54 -13.78
C THR A 59 -18.86 2.16 -13.34
N LEU A 60 -19.81 2.13 -12.40
CA LEU A 60 -20.31 0.91 -11.77
C LEU A 60 -21.12 0.03 -12.75
N ASP A 61 -21.01 -1.30 -12.58
CA ASP A 61 -21.85 -2.30 -13.26
C ASP A 61 -23.34 -2.09 -12.89
N THR A 62 -24.15 -1.76 -13.90
CA THR A 62 -25.58 -1.39 -13.79
C THR A 62 -26.48 -2.54 -13.33
N SER A 63 -25.97 -3.77 -13.24
CA SER A 63 -26.78 -4.94 -12.89
C SER A 63 -27.20 -5.06 -11.41
N VAL A 64 -26.62 -4.23 -10.54
CA VAL A 64 -26.89 -4.18 -9.08
C VAL A 64 -27.12 -2.75 -8.57
N GLU A 65 -27.56 -1.82 -9.43
CA GLU A 65 -27.77 -0.40 -9.10
C GLU A 65 -28.60 -0.17 -7.82
N PHE A 66 -29.59 -1.03 -7.53
CA PHE A 66 -30.38 -1.00 -6.29
C PHE A 66 -29.52 -1.15 -5.01
N PHE A 67 -28.47 -1.99 -5.01
CA PHE A 67 -27.56 -2.13 -3.87
C PHE A 67 -26.64 -0.92 -3.70
N TYR A 68 -26.45 -0.15 -4.77
CA TYR A 68 -25.62 1.07 -4.77
C TYR A 68 -26.42 2.34 -4.54
N ARG A 69 -27.77 2.28 -4.47
CA ARG A 69 -28.59 3.44 -4.08
C ARG A 69 -28.48 3.64 -2.56
N PRO A 70 -27.89 4.75 -2.09
CA PRO A 70 -27.70 4.97 -0.66
C PRO A 70 -29.04 5.26 0.00
N LEU A 71 -29.66 4.25 0.63
CA LEU A 71 -30.74 4.44 1.60
C LEU A 71 -30.16 4.90 2.95
N THR A 72 -29.29 5.91 2.94
CA THR A 72 -28.50 6.34 4.10
C THR A 72 -29.38 6.80 5.26
N LEU A 73 -30.46 7.54 4.98
CA LEU A 73 -31.42 7.97 6.01
C LEU A 73 -32.21 6.79 6.59
N THR A 74 -32.60 5.81 5.77
CA THR A 74 -33.29 4.61 6.24
C THR A 74 -32.36 3.74 7.09
N ALA A 75 -31.12 3.54 6.64
CA ALA A 75 -30.11 2.80 7.40
C ALA A 75 -29.79 3.49 8.73
N LEU A 76 -29.69 4.83 8.74
CA LEU A 76 -29.52 5.62 9.95
C LEU A 76 -30.70 5.46 10.92
N ALA A 77 -31.95 5.56 10.42
CA ALA A 77 -33.14 5.40 11.25
C ALA A 77 -33.23 3.99 11.86
N LEU A 78 -32.94 2.94 11.08
CA LEU A 78 -32.90 1.57 11.58
C LEU A 78 -31.78 1.36 12.61
N ALA A 79 -30.60 1.94 12.37
CA ALA A 79 -29.47 1.82 13.29
C ALA A 79 -29.71 2.55 14.61
N LEU A 80 -30.23 3.79 14.56
CA LEU A 80 -30.62 4.53 15.75
C LEU A 80 -31.77 3.86 16.49
N GLY A 81 -32.74 3.28 15.77
CA GLY A 81 -33.83 2.50 16.36
C GLY A 81 -33.32 1.24 17.07
N ALA A 82 -32.42 0.48 16.44
CA ALA A 82 -31.80 -0.70 17.04
C ALA A 82 -30.93 -0.33 18.26
N LEU A 83 -30.15 0.75 18.17
CA LEU A 83 -29.34 1.26 19.28
C LEU A 83 -30.22 1.70 20.46
N ALA A 84 -31.31 2.44 20.18
CA ALA A 84 -32.26 2.86 21.20
C ALA A 84 -32.95 1.64 21.84
N TYR A 85 -33.35 0.65 21.05
CA TYR A 85 -33.94 -0.60 21.57
C TYR A 85 -32.98 -1.34 22.51
N VAL A 86 -31.74 -1.59 22.08
CA VAL A 86 -30.72 -2.24 22.92
C VAL A 86 -30.42 -1.42 24.18
N ALA A 87 -30.32 -0.09 24.07
CA ALA A 87 -30.00 0.80 25.19
C ALA A 87 -31.12 0.92 26.22
N THR A 88 -32.39 0.74 25.81
CA THR A 88 -33.56 0.98 26.67
C THR A 88 -34.31 -0.28 27.10
N THR A 89 -33.97 -1.44 26.55
CA THR A 89 -34.62 -2.71 26.91
C THR A 89 -33.94 -3.36 28.11
N PRO A 90 -34.62 -3.47 29.27
CA PRO A 90 -34.02 -4.02 30.50
C PRO A 90 -33.56 -5.48 30.34
N ASP A 91 -34.24 -6.28 29.51
CA ASP A 91 -33.91 -7.68 29.25
C ASP A 91 -32.57 -7.85 28.50
N VAL A 92 -32.11 -6.82 27.77
CA VAL A 92 -30.83 -6.83 27.04
C VAL A 92 -29.71 -6.22 27.90
N LEU A 93 -30.05 -5.23 28.73
CA LEU A 93 -29.13 -4.53 29.61
C LEU A 93 -29.57 -4.63 31.08
N GLU A 94 -29.56 -5.85 31.62
CA GLU A 94 -29.91 -6.13 33.01
C GLU A 94 -29.19 -5.17 33.98
N GLU A 95 -29.93 -4.62 34.93
CA GLU A 95 -29.41 -3.68 35.92
C GLU A 95 -28.45 -4.39 36.89
N GLY A 96 -27.24 -3.86 37.07
CA GLY A 96 -26.21 -4.44 37.96
C GLY A 96 -25.15 -5.34 37.29
N ARG A 97 -25.26 -5.69 36.01
CA ARG A 97 -24.17 -6.38 35.26
C ARG A 97 -23.15 -5.41 34.67
N ASP A 98 -21.96 -5.92 34.32
CA ASP A 98 -20.92 -5.14 33.61
C ASP A 98 -21.36 -4.86 32.16
N LYS A 99 -21.70 -3.59 31.88
CA LYS A 99 -22.22 -3.12 30.58
C LYS A 99 -21.13 -2.59 29.65
N ARG A 100 -19.87 -2.53 30.10
CA ARG A 100 -18.77 -1.89 29.35
C ARG A 100 -18.54 -2.55 27.99
N ARG A 101 -18.52 -3.89 27.94
CA ARG A 101 -18.33 -4.67 26.71
C ARG A 101 -19.42 -4.40 25.67
N VAL A 102 -20.67 -4.35 26.10
CA VAL A 102 -21.82 -4.07 25.20
C VAL A 102 -21.73 -2.66 24.63
N GLY A 103 -21.37 -1.67 25.46
CA GLY A 103 -21.15 -0.29 25.01
C GLY A 103 -20.02 -0.17 23.98
N ILE A 104 -18.90 -0.88 24.19
CA ILE A 104 -17.77 -0.93 23.24
C ILE A 104 -18.22 -1.54 21.91
N TYR A 105 -18.89 -2.70 21.94
CA TYR A 105 -19.39 -3.34 20.71
C TYR A 105 -20.39 -2.45 19.96
N ALA A 106 -21.34 -1.82 20.67
CA ALA A 106 -22.30 -0.91 20.06
C ALA A 106 -21.63 0.29 19.39
N SER A 107 -20.59 0.85 20.02
CA SER A 107 -19.79 1.96 19.49
C SER A 107 -19.02 1.54 18.23
N ILE A 108 -18.33 0.38 18.27
CA ILE A 108 -17.60 -0.17 17.12
C ILE A 108 -18.55 -0.44 15.95
N VAL A 109 -19.68 -1.12 16.18
CA VAL A 109 -20.65 -1.46 15.13
C VAL A 109 -21.24 -0.19 14.51
N SER A 110 -21.58 0.80 15.35
CA SER A 110 -22.12 2.08 14.88
C SER A 110 -21.08 2.87 14.06
N PHE A 111 -19.82 2.87 14.47
CA PHE A 111 -18.72 3.47 13.71
C PHE A 111 -18.46 2.76 12.38
N LEU A 112 -18.45 1.42 12.36
CA LEU A 112 -18.27 0.65 11.13
C LEU A 112 -19.45 0.83 10.17
N LEU A 113 -20.67 0.95 10.69
CA LEU A 113 -21.84 1.30 9.87
C LEU A 113 -21.71 2.70 9.27
N PHE A 114 -21.29 3.69 10.07
CA PHE A 114 -20.99 5.04 9.57
C PHE A 114 -19.93 5.00 8.47
N SER A 115 -18.82 4.27 8.70
CA SER A 115 -17.74 4.09 7.73
C SER A 115 -18.25 3.47 6.43
N MET A 116 -19.05 2.40 6.52
CA MET A 116 -19.67 1.73 5.38
C MET A 116 -20.51 2.68 4.52
N LEU A 117 -21.27 3.58 5.16
CA LEU A 117 -22.20 4.49 4.48
C LEU A 117 -21.53 5.76 3.95
N GLN A 118 -20.58 6.33 4.70
CA GLN A 118 -20.07 7.69 4.46
C GLN A 118 -18.65 7.75 3.87
N PHE A 119 -17.85 6.70 4.02
CA PHE A 119 -16.52 6.71 3.43
C PHE A 119 -16.60 6.65 1.90
N ARG A 120 -15.59 7.22 1.26
CA ARG A 120 -15.51 7.28 -0.21
C ARG A 120 -15.11 5.93 -0.75
N ASP A 121 -15.48 5.65 -2.00
CA ASP A 121 -14.99 4.48 -2.71
C ASP A 121 -13.52 4.63 -3.07
N GLY A 122 -12.77 3.55 -2.88
CA GLY A 122 -11.39 3.42 -3.34
C GLY A 122 -11.31 2.68 -4.68
N PRO A 123 -10.10 2.27 -5.10
CA PRO A 123 -9.89 1.60 -6.38
C PRO A 123 -10.36 0.14 -6.46
N TYR A 124 -11.00 -0.37 -5.40
CA TYR A 124 -11.53 -1.72 -5.34
C TYR A 124 -13.05 -1.69 -5.24
N ILE A 125 -13.72 -2.22 -6.26
CA ILE A 125 -15.19 -2.35 -6.29
C ILE A 125 -15.65 -3.68 -5.70
N ARG A 126 -14.88 -4.75 -5.87
CA ARG A 126 -15.26 -6.12 -5.48
C ARG A 126 -14.52 -6.60 -4.23
N PRO A 127 -15.15 -7.38 -3.34
CA PRO A 127 -16.46 -8.04 -3.50
C PRO A 127 -17.65 -7.07 -3.42
N HIS A 128 -17.51 -5.95 -2.70
CA HIS A 128 -18.42 -4.82 -2.68
C HIS A 128 -17.69 -3.55 -2.19
N PRO A 129 -18.02 -2.33 -2.61
CA PRO A 129 -17.35 -1.12 -2.12
C PRO A 129 -17.53 -0.92 -0.60
N SER A 130 -18.71 -1.25 -0.07
CA SER A 130 -18.97 -1.26 1.39
C SER A 130 -17.99 -2.12 2.18
N PHE A 131 -17.52 -3.25 1.62
CA PHE A 131 -16.52 -4.08 2.28
C PHE A 131 -15.22 -3.30 2.48
N TRP A 132 -14.70 -2.64 1.44
CA TRP A 132 -13.47 -1.87 1.53
C TRP A 132 -13.59 -0.63 2.42
N ARG A 133 -14.75 0.02 2.42
CA ARG A 133 -15.06 1.10 3.38
C ARG A 133 -15.05 0.61 4.83
N ILE A 134 -15.58 -0.59 5.10
CA ILE A 134 -15.50 -1.21 6.42
C ILE A 134 -14.05 -1.54 6.78
N ILE A 135 -13.24 -2.10 5.86
CA ILE A 135 -11.82 -2.35 6.09
C ILE A 135 -11.08 -1.04 6.44
N LEU A 136 -11.35 0.06 5.74
CA LEU A 136 -10.81 1.37 6.08
C LEU A 136 -11.26 1.83 7.48
N GLY A 137 -12.52 1.61 7.84
CA GLY A 137 -13.06 1.89 9.17
C GLY A 137 -12.39 1.07 10.28
N ILE A 138 -12.14 -0.22 10.04
CA ILE A 138 -11.40 -1.08 10.97
C ILE A 138 -9.98 -0.55 11.16
N ASN A 139 -9.29 -0.16 10.09
CA ASN A 139 -7.95 0.42 10.19
C ASN A 139 -7.97 1.74 10.97
N LEU A 140 -8.99 2.58 10.79
CA LEU A 140 -9.11 3.83 11.54
C LEU A 140 -9.39 3.59 13.03
N LEU A 141 -10.22 2.60 13.38
CA LEU A 141 -10.40 2.20 14.79
C LEU A 141 -9.09 1.69 15.39
N TYR A 142 -8.33 0.89 14.63
CA TYR A 142 -7.03 0.40 15.07
C TYR A 142 -6.04 1.55 15.27
N GLU A 143 -5.98 2.50 14.35
CA GLU A 143 -5.14 3.69 14.48
C GLU A 143 -5.53 4.54 15.69
N LEU A 144 -6.83 4.76 15.94
CA LEU A 144 -7.29 5.46 17.15
C LEU A 144 -6.90 4.71 18.43
N ALA A 145 -6.95 3.38 18.43
CA ALA A 145 -6.50 2.57 19.56
C ALA A 145 -4.97 2.68 19.75
N LEU A 146 -4.18 2.69 18.67
CA LEU A 146 -2.73 2.90 18.74
C LEU A 146 -2.37 4.29 19.26
N VAL A 147 -3.07 5.33 18.80
CA VAL A 147 -2.90 6.69 19.30
C VAL A 147 -3.24 6.74 20.79
N PHE A 148 -4.30 6.09 21.24
CA PHE A 148 -4.62 5.99 22.67
C PHE A 148 -3.50 5.28 23.45
N LEU A 149 -3.02 4.12 22.96
CA LEU A 149 -1.93 3.35 23.57
C LEU A 149 -0.62 4.13 23.60
N LEU A 150 -0.36 4.98 22.61
CA LEU A 150 0.82 5.84 22.57
C LEU A 150 0.92 6.76 23.79
N PHE A 151 -0.20 7.11 24.42
CA PHE A 151 -0.22 7.89 25.67
C PHE A 151 -0.12 7.04 26.94
N GLN A 152 -0.29 5.71 26.86
CA GLN A 152 -0.16 4.80 28.00
C GLN A 152 1.29 4.37 28.24
N ASP A 153 1.69 4.17 29.49
CA ASP A 153 2.89 3.40 29.81
C ASP A 153 2.69 1.91 29.49
N ILE A 154 3.79 1.16 29.44
CA ILE A 154 3.77 -0.24 28.98
C ILE A 154 2.97 -1.14 29.94
N ASP A 155 3.02 -0.86 31.25
CA ASP A 155 2.35 -1.69 32.26
C ASP A 155 0.84 -1.41 32.26
N SER A 156 0.43 -0.14 32.18
CA SER A 156 -0.97 0.23 31.96
C SER A 156 -1.51 -0.35 30.65
N ALA A 157 -0.72 -0.38 29.57
CA ALA A 157 -1.13 -0.99 28.31
C ALA A 157 -1.34 -2.50 28.44
N ARG A 158 -0.45 -3.21 29.15
CA ARG A 158 -0.59 -4.65 29.44
C ARG A 158 -1.83 -4.92 30.29
N GLU A 159 -2.08 -4.12 31.31
CA GLU A 159 -3.28 -4.22 32.14
C GLU A 159 -4.55 -4.00 31.30
N LEU A 160 -4.55 -3.00 30.42
CA LEU A 160 -5.70 -2.72 29.54
C LEU A 160 -6.04 -3.90 28.65
N LEU A 161 -5.03 -4.60 28.10
CA LEU A 161 -5.26 -5.77 27.26
C LEU A 161 -5.93 -6.93 28.00
N THR A 162 -5.80 -7.00 29.33
CA THR A 162 -6.50 -8.04 30.13
C THR A 162 -8.02 -7.91 30.11
N TYR A 163 -8.56 -6.70 29.81
CA TYR A 163 -10.00 -6.52 29.62
C TYR A 163 -10.52 -7.15 28.33
N ILE A 164 -9.63 -7.31 27.34
CA ILE A 164 -9.91 -7.96 26.05
C ILE A 164 -9.76 -9.47 26.21
N ASP A 165 -8.61 -9.93 26.70
CA ASP A 165 -8.35 -11.34 27.01
C ASP A 165 -7.73 -11.47 28.41
N PRO A 166 -8.44 -12.09 29.38
CA PRO A 166 -7.94 -12.29 30.74
C PRO A 166 -6.66 -13.12 30.85
N ASN A 167 -6.24 -13.83 29.79
CA ASN A 167 -5.00 -14.63 29.77
C ASN A 167 -3.74 -13.80 29.47
N LEU A 168 -3.89 -12.53 29.07
CA LEU A 168 -2.79 -11.61 28.82
C LEU A 168 -2.25 -10.99 30.12
N GLY A 169 -1.16 -10.22 30.02
CA GLY A 169 -0.57 -9.53 31.16
C GLY A 169 0.40 -10.37 31.99
N ARG A 170 0.81 -11.54 31.47
CA ARG A 170 1.84 -12.41 32.05
C ARG A 170 3.05 -12.51 31.12
N PRO A 171 4.30 -12.47 31.62
CA PRO A 171 5.49 -12.62 30.80
C PRO A 171 5.53 -14.02 30.18
N LEU A 172 5.96 -14.10 28.92
CA LEU A 172 6.12 -15.35 28.18
C LEU A 172 7.59 -15.75 28.16
N PRO A 173 7.92 -17.05 28.19
CA PRO A 173 9.29 -17.50 27.98
C PRO A 173 9.76 -17.12 26.57
N GLU A 174 10.98 -16.61 26.45
CA GLU A 174 11.60 -16.41 25.16
C GLU A 174 11.95 -17.77 24.55
N LYS A 175 11.65 -17.93 23.26
CA LYS A 175 11.92 -19.16 22.50
C LYS A 175 12.91 -18.85 21.38
N SER A 176 14.08 -19.48 21.44
CA SER A 176 15.06 -19.52 20.35
C SER A 176 14.83 -20.75 19.49
N TYR A 177 14.96 -20.63 18.17
CA TYR A 177 14.83 -21.73 17.23
C TYR A 177 16.21 -22.24 16.74
N GLY A 178 17.27 -21.48 17.02
CA GLY A 178 18.65 -21.75 16.60
C GLY A 178 19.45 -22.72 17.51
N GLU A 179 18.80 -23.43 18.43
CA GLU A 179 19.53 -24.28 19.40
C GLU A 179 20.09 -25.57 18.76
N ASN A 180 19.43 -26.13 17.72
CA ASN A 180 19.76 -27.43 17.12
C ASN A 180 20.08 -27.37 15.62
N CYS A 181 21.12 -26.64 15.23
CA CYS A 181 21.41 -26.36 13.83
C CYS A 181 22.18 -27.44 13.03
N ALA A 182 22.44 -28.61 13.62
CA ALA A 182 23.02 -29.72 12.87
C ALA A 182 22.04 -30.22 11.79
N LEU A 183 22.51 -30.41 10.56
CA LEU A 183 21.72 -30.93 9.44
C LEU A 183 21.45 -32.44 9.59
N THR A 184 20.61 -32.80 10.56
CA THR A 184 20.09 -34.16 10.73
C THR A 184 18.65 -34.22 10.22
N VAL A 185 18.22 -35.39 9.77
CA VAL A 185 16.84 -35.59 9.28
C VAL A 185 15.82 -35.19 10.35
N GLN A 186 16.08 -35.53 11.61
CA GLN A 186 15.22 -35.18 12.74
C GLN A 186 15.09 -33.66 12.91
N ASN A 187 16.20 -32.93 12.96
CA ASN A 187 16.18 -31.47 13.14
C ASN A 187 15.47 -30.76 11.98
N VAL A 188 15.63 -31.24 10.75
CA VAL A 188 14.92 -30.69 9.59
C VAL A 188 13.42 -30.95 9.67
N PHE A 189 12.99 -32.16 10.08
CA PHE A 189 11.57 -32.44 10.27
C PHE A 189 10.96 -31.64 11.42
N ASP A 190 11.71 -31.40 12.49
CA ASP A 190 11.26 -30.61 13.64
C ASP A 190 11.13 -29.12 13.29
N ALA A 191 11.91 -28.62 12.32
CA ALA A 191 11.78 -27.26 11.78
C ALA A 191 10.65 -27.10 10.75
N LEU A 192 10.16 -28.20 10.15
CA LEU A 192 9.03 -28.18 9.21
C LEU A 192 7.70 -28.06 9.96
N ASP A 193 7.44 -26.90 10.52
CA ASP A 193 6.27 -26.64 11.36
C ASP A 193 5.25 -25.66 10.73
N ILE A 194 4.38 -25.10 11.57
CA ILE A 194 3.35 -24.15 11.14
C ILE A 194 3.95 -22.84 10.56
N PHE A 195 5.18 -22.48 10.92
CA PHE A 195 5.84 -21.28 10.41
C PHE A 195 6.21 -21.42 8.94
N CYS A 196 6.55 -22.63 8.45
CA CYS A 196 6.71 -22.89 7.02
C CYS A 196 5.44 -22.54 6.21
N VAL A 197 4.27 -22.93 6.74
CA VAL A 197 2.98 -22.60 6.13
C VAL A 197 2.69 -21.10 6.23
N ALA A 198 3.00 -20.48 7.38
CA ALA A 198 2.82 -19.06 7.58
C ALA A 198 3.71 -18.22 6.64
N HIS A 199 4.96 -18.63 6.42
CA HIS A 199 5.87 -18.02 5.45
C HIS A 199 5.34 -18.16 4.03
N ALA A 200 5.02 -19.38 3.58
CA ALA A 200 4.47 -19.58 2.24
C ALA A 200 3.17 -18.79 2.00
N LEU A 201 2.24 -18.79 2.97
CA LEU A 201 1.00 -18.03 2.88
C LEU A 201 1.25 -16.51 2.93
N GLY A 202 2.15 -16.06 3.80
CA GLY A 202 2.53 -14.66 3.92
C GLY A 202 3.12 -14.11 2.62
N TRP A 203 4.03 -14.85 1.99
CA TRP A 203 4.63 -14.48 0.71
C TRP A 203 3.65 -14.56 -0.46
N PHE A 204 2.71 -15.51 -0.43
CA PHE A 204 1.58 -15.51 -1.34
C PHE A 204 0.77 -14.22 -1.23
N CYS A 205 0.38 -13.82 -0.01
CA CYS A 205 -0.36 -12.59 0.26
C CYS A 205 0.41 -11.33 -0.16
N LYS A 206 1.71 -11.25 0.12
CA LYS A 206 2.57 -10.14 -0.30
C LYS A 206 2.64 -10.00 -1.82
N ALA A 207 2.77 -11.12 -2.53
CA ALA A 207 2.78 -11.12 -3.99
C ALA A 207 1.46 -10.57 -4.58
N LEU A 208 0.31 -10.81 -3.94
CA LEU A 208 -0.97 -10.21 -4.35
C LEU A 208 -1.03 -8.70 -4.12
N ILE A 209 -0.33 -8.19 -3.10
CA ILE A 209 -0.26 -6.75 -2.83
C ILE A 209 0.73 -6.06 -3.77
N LEU A 210 1.98 -6.53 -3.85
CA LEU A 210 3.06 -5.89 -4.59
C LEU A 210 2.99 -6.13 -6.11
N ARG A 211 2.42 -7.27 -6.51
CA ARG A 211 2.23 -7.70 -7.91
C ARG A 211 3.50 -7.64 -8.78
N ASP A 212 4.66 -7.72 -8.15
CA ASP A 212 5.97 -7.70 -8.79
C ASP A 212 6.88 -8.76 -8.16
N TYR A 213 7.37 -9.67 -9.00
CA TYR A 213 8.18 -10.81 -8.58
C TYR A 213 9.51 -10.37 -7.96
N TRP A 214 10.17 -9.38 -8.55
CA TRP A 214 11.48 -8.92 -8.08
C TRP A 214 11.37 -8.17 -6.76
N PHE A 215 10.28 -7.41 -6.57
CA PHE A 215 10.05 -6.74 -5.29
C PHE A 215 9.83 -7.75 -4.16
N CYS A 216 9.08 -8.83 -4.43
CA CYS A 216 8.91 -9.89 -3.44
C CYS A 216 10.25 -10.54 -3.09
N TRP A 217 11.11 -10.83 -4.08
CA TRP A 217 12.44 -11.38 -3.83
C TRP A 217 13.35 -10.45 -3.03
N ILE A 218 13.40 -9.16 -3.40
CA ILE A 218 14.19 -8.16 -2.66
C ILE A 218 13.70 -8.07 -1.23
N LEU A 219 12.38 -8.01 -1.03
CA LEU A 219 11.79 -7.93 0.30
C LEU A 219 12.07 -9.20 1.11
N SER A 220 12.07 -10.39 0.47
CA SER A 220 12.31 -11.67 1.14
C SER A 220 13.73 -11.73 1.69
N ILE A 221 14.72 -11.41 0.87
CA ILE A 221 16.11 -11.35 1.33
C ILE A 221 16.29 -10.25 2.37
N ALA A 222 15.65 -9.08 2.19
CA ALA A 222 15.76 -7.98 3.13
C ALA A 222 15.14 -8.28 4.50
N PHE A 223 14.09 -9.10 4.54
CA PHE A 223 13.47 -9.54 5.78
C PHE A 223 14.39 -10.50 6.56
N GLU A 224 14.97 -11.52 5.92
CA GLU A 224 15.98 -12.38 6.57
C GLU A 224 17.17 -11.59 7.11
N LEU A 225 17.66 -10.61 6.34
CA LEU A 225 18.75 -9.75 6.78
C LEU A 225 18.34 -8.90 7.98
N ALA A 226 17.07 -8.50 8.08
CA ALA A 226 16.54 -7.81 9.24
C ALA A 226 16.47 -8.72 10.46
N GLU A 227 16.06 -9.98 10.30
CA GLU A 227 16.06 -10.96 11.39
C GLU A 227 17.47 -11.23 11.93
N TYR A 228 18.43 -11.56 11.06
CA TYR A 228 19.85 -11.67 11.45
C TYR A 228 20.37 -10.42 12.17
N SER A 229 19.93 -9.24 11.71
CA SER A 229 20.36 -7.98 12.31
C SER A 229 19.78 -7.76 13.71
N LEU A 230 18.62 -8.34 13.99
CA LEU A 230 17.82 -8.07 15.19
C LEU A 230 17.74 -9.26 16.16
N GLN A 231 18.34 -10.42 15.84
CA GLN A 231 18.41 -11.59 16.71
C GLN A 231 18.99 -11.32 18.11
N HIS A 232 19.89 -10.34 18.23
CA HIS A 232 20.45 -9.90 19.52
C HIS A 232 19.44 -9.13 20.40
N GLN A 233 18.33 -8.65 19.82
CA GLN A 233 17.24 -7.98 20.55
C GLN A 233 16.06 -8.93 20.79
N LEU A 234 15.77 -9.82 19.83
CA LEU A 234 14.65 -10.74 19.87
C LEU A 234 15.16 -12.16 19.63
N ALA A 235 15.15 -13.00 20.67
CA ALA A 235 15.57 -14.40 20.59
C ALA A 235 14.75 -15.22 19.57
N ASN A 236 13.53 -14.78 19.24
CA ASN A 236 12.72 -15.43 18.22
C ASN A 236 13.31 -15.34 16.80
N PHE A 237 14.21 -14.39 16.53
CA PHE A 237 14.90 -14.28 15.24
C PHE A 237 16.21 -15.06 15.19
N GLU A 238 16.58 -15.74 16.29
CA GLU A 238 17.71 -16.64 16.28
C GLU A 238 17.26 -18.00 15.72
N GLU A 239 17.53 -18.21 14.44
CA GLU A 239 17.24 -19.44 13.73
C GLU A 239 18.50 -20.00 13.05
N CYS A 240 18.41 -21.22 12.54
CA CYS A 240 19.55 -21.87 11.91
C CYS A 240 19.86 -21.26 10.54
N TRP A 241 21.13 -21.25 10.13
CA TRP A 241 21.51 -20.66 8.84
C TRP A 241 20.78 -21.28 7.64
N TRP A 242 20.50 -22.59 7.71
CA TRP A 242 19.78 -23.31 6.67
C TRP A 242 18.27 -23.07 6.76
N ASP A 243 17.76 -22.66 7.92
CA ASP A 243 16.36 -22.27 8.10
C ASP A 243 16.10 -20.98 7.33
N HIS A 244 16.78 -19.89 7.71
CA HIS A 244 16.77 -18.60 7.02
C HIS A 244 16.95 -18.70 5.49
N TRP A 245 18.04 -19.32 5.03
CA TRP A 245 18.37 -19.24 3.61
C TRP A 245 17.73 -20.33 2.77
N VAL A 246 17.63 -21.57 3.27
CA VAL A 246 17.14 -22.69 2.47
C VAL A 246 15.64 -22.87 2.70
N LEU A 247 15.20 -23.01 3.94
CA LEU A 247 13.81 -23.29 4.23
C LEU A 247 12.94 -22.05 3.99
N ASP A 248 13.35 -20.89 4.49
CA ASP A 248 12.56 -19.67 4.35
C ASP A 248 12.72 -19.05 2.98
N VAL A 249 13.87 -18.49 2.62
CA VAL A 249 14.03 -17.78 1.33
C VAL A 249 13.78 -18.68 0.13
N LEU A 250 14.48 -19.81 0.03
CA LEU A 250 14.50 -20.62 -1.19
C LEU A 250 13.28 -21.55 -1.33
N ILE A 251 12.67 -21.98 -0.23
CA ILE A 251 11.52 -22.90 -0.27
C ILE A 251 10.22 -22.15 0.03
N CYS A 252 9.98 -21.73 1.27
CA CYS A 252 8.70 -21.21 1.72
C CYS A 252 8.34 -19.88 1.04
N ASN A 253 9.26 -18.90 1.11
CA ASN A 253 9.09 -17.56 0.57
C ASN A 253 9.00 -17.58 -0.95
N TRP A 254 9.88 -18.35 -1.61
CA TRP A 254 9.82 -18.56 -3.04
C TRP A 254 8.53 -19.25 -3.48
N LEU A 255 8.10 -20.33 -2.81
CA LEU A 255 6.87 -21.05 -3.15
C LEU A 255 5.65 -20.12 -3.03
N GLY A 256 5.55 -19.38 -1.93
CA GLY A 256 4.50 -18.39 -1.72
C GLY A 256 4.49 -17.32 -2.82
N THR A 257 5.66 -16.74 -3.10
CA THR A 257 5.82 -15.74 -4.17
C THR A 257 5.45 -16.30 -5.53
N TYR A 258 5.92 -17.51 -5.87
CA TYR A 258 5.63 -18.17 -7.14
C TYR A 258 4.12 -18.39 -7.31
N LEU A 259 3.45 -18.96 -6.31
CA LEU A 259 2.00 -19.19 -6.34
C LEU A 259 1.23 -17.86 -6.43
N GLY A 260 1.63 -16.86 -5.65
CA GLY A 260 0.99 -15.54 -5.66
C GLY A 260 1.14 -14.85 -7.02
N MET A 261 2.33 -14.90 -7.62
CA MET A 261 2.55 -14.35 -8.96
C MET A 261 1.79 -15.13 -10.05
N LYS A 262 1.64 -16.46 -9.91
CA LYS A 262 0.78 -17.25 -10.81
C LYS A 262 -0.69 -16.85 -10.67
N THR A 263 -1.16 -16.57 -9.47
CA THR A 263 -2.51 -16.03 -9.24
C THR A 263 -2.67 -14.64 -9.87
N CYS A 264 -1.67 -13.75 -9.73
CA CYS A 264 -1.66 -12.45 -10.40
C CYS A 264 -1.76 -12.59 -11.93
N GLN A 265 -0.93 -13.45 -12.54
CA GLN A 265 -0.95 -13.73 -13.99
C GLN A 265 -2.31 -14.29 -14.44
N TYR A 266 -2.90 -15.19 -13.64
CA TYR A 266 -4.22 -15.75 -13.93
C TYR A 266 -5.30 -14.66 -13.95
N PHE A 267 -5.25 -13.69 -13.04
CA PHE A 267 -6.20 -12.58 -13.01
C PHE A 267 -5.95 -11.53 -14.10
N GLU A 268 -4.69 -11.26 -14.44
CA GLU A 268 -4.33 -10.31 -15.51
C GLU A 268 -4.82 -10.79 -16.89
N VAL A 269 -4.66 -12.08 -17.21
CA VAL A 269 -5.02 -12.64 -18.53
C VAL A 269 -6.53 -12.90 -18.65
N LYS A 270 -7.25 -12.97 -17.52
CA LYS A 270 -8.68 -13.30 -17.53
C LYS A 270 -9.52 -12.12 -18.00
N HIS A 271 -10.14 -12.26 -19.18
CA HIS A 271 -11.17 -11.33 -19.61
C HIS A 271 -12.38 -11.39 -18.68
N TYR A 272 -12.73 -10.27 -18.07
CA TYR A 272 -13.87 -10.14 -17.16
C TYR A 272 -15.14 -9.85 -17.97
N GLU A 273 -16.09 -10.80 -17.99
CA GLU A 273 -17.41 -10.57 -18.56
C GLU A 273 -18.35 -9.89 -17.54
N TRP A 274 -18.91 -8.75 -17.93
CA TRP A 274 -19.78 -7.90 -17.10
C TRP A 274 -21.27 -8.18 -17.32
N ARG A 275 -21.66 -9.46 -17.39
CA ARG A 275 -23.08 -9.83 -17.50
C ARG A 275 -23.74 -9.81 -16.13
N GLY A 276 -24.90 -9.17 -16.05
CA GLY A 276 -25.69 -9.10 -14.81
C GLY A 276 -26.24 -10.46 -14.36
N ILE A 277 -26.49 -10.63 -13.06
CA ILE A 277 -27.13 -11.85 -12.51
C ILE A 277 -28.51 -12.08 -13.17
N ARG A 278 -29.24 -11.00 -13.47
CA ARG A 278 -30.52 -11.03 -14.19
C ARG A 278 -30.41 -11.52 -15.63
N GLN A 279 -29.27 -11.29 -16.28
CA GLN A 279 -29.00 -11.72 -17.65
C GLN A 279 -28.49 -13.17 -17.72
N THR A 280 -28.13 -13.76 -16.57
CA THR A 280 -27.58 -15.12 -16.49
C THR A 280 -28.70 -16.16 -16.30
N ARG A 281 -28.89 -17.06 -17.26
CA ARG A 281 -29.86 -18.16 -17.19
C ARG A 281 -29.25 -19.40 -16.53
N GLY A 282 -30.01 -20.05 -15.63
CA GLY A 282 -29.63 -21.29 -14.95
C GLY A 282 -29.04 -21.11 -13.54
N LEU A 283 -29.41 -22.00 -12.60
CA LEU A 283 -28.97 -21.98 -11.20
C LEU A 283 -27.44 -22.15 -11.06
N ARG A 284 -26.84 -23.09 -11.80
CA ARG A 284 -25.38 -23.32 -11.79
C ARG A 284 -24.61 -22.09 -12.29
N SER A 285 -25.10 -21.45 -13.33
CA SER A 285 -24.50 -20.23 -13.89
C SER A 285 -24.61 -19.05 -12.93
N LYS A 286 -25.75 -18.92 -12.22
CA LYS A 286 -25.93 -17.92 -11.16
C LYS A 286 -25.00 -18.17 -9.96
N ALA A 287 -24.85 -19.43 -9.53
CA ALA A 287 -23.91 -19.79 -8.46
C ALA A 287 -22.45 -19.52 -8.87
N LYS A 288 -22.06 -19.90 -10.09
CA LYS A 288 -20.74 -19.57 -10.65
C LYS A 288 -20.51 -18.05 -10.69
N ARG A 289 -21.52 -17.27 -11.07
CA ARG A 289 -21.44 -15.80 -11.07
C ARG A 289 -21.31 -15.22 -9.67
N ALA A 290 -22.05 -15.75 -8.70
CA ALA A 290 -21.93 -15.34 -7.30
C ALA A 290 -20.51 -15.60 -6.77
N MET A 291 -19.90 -16.75 -7.09
CA MET A 291 -18.50 -17.03 -6.76
C MET A 291 -17.54 -16.08 -7.48
N GLN A 292 -17.81 -15.71 -8.74
CA GLN A 292 -17.00 -14.73 -9.48
C GLN A 292 -17.09 -13.30 -8.91
N GLN A 293 -18.07 -12.98 -8.07
CA GLN A 293 -18.14 -11.67 -7.40
C GLN A 293 -16.95 -11.43 -6.47
N PHE A 294 -16.34 -12.50 -5.96
CA PHE A 294 -15.13 -12.45 -5.16
C PHE A 294 -13.85 -12.35 -6.00
N SER A 295 -13.96 -12.45 -7.33
CA SER A 295 -12.83 -12.17 -8.22
C SER A 295 -12.68 -10.66 -8.47
N PRO A 296 -11.46 -10.14 -8.65
CA PRO A 296 -11.22 -8.72 -8.89
C PRO A 296 -12.09 -8.15 -10.02
N HIS A 297 -12.41 -6.85 -9.93
CA HIS A 297 -13.11 -6.17 -11.02
C HIS A 297 -12.15 -5.95 -12.20
N ASP A 298 -11.03 -5.32 -11.89
CA ASP A 298 -9.91 -5.10 -12.79
C ASP A 298 -8.62 -5.46 -12.04
N PHE A 299 -7.68 -6.08 -12.74
CA PHE A 299 -6.43 -6.58 -12.18
C PHE A 299 -5.24 -6.07 -12.99
N THR A 300 -4.72 -4.92 -12.58
CA THR A 300 -3.54 -4.29 -13.19
C THR A 300 -2.24 -4.91 -12.69
N ALA A 301 -1.36 -5.28 -13.61
CA ALA A 301 0.04 -5.54 -13.29
C ALA A 301 0.74 -4.23 -12.95
N PHE A 302 1.58 -4.23 -11.91
CA PHE A 302 2.32 -3.04 -11.50
C PHE A 302 3.68 -3.01 -12.19
N LYS A 303 4.01 -1.88 -12.81
CA LYS A 303 5.32 -1.62 -13.42
C LYS A 303 5.93 -0.41 -12.73
N TRP A 304 6.62 -0.66 -11.62
CA TRP A 304 7.11 0.40 -10.73
C TRP A 304 8.27 1.23 -11.29
N ALA A 305 8.91 0.76 -12.37
CA ALA A 305 9.93 1.52 -13.10
C ALA A 305 11.02 2.15 -12.21
N GLY A 306 11.45 1.48 -11.13
CA GLY A 306 12.26 2.07 -10.05
C GLY A 306 13.63 2.64 -10.43
N SER A 307 14.06 2.54 -11.69
CA SER A 307 15.32 3.10 -12.20
C SER A 307 15.15 4.12 -13.33
N THR A 308 13.92 4.52 -13.66
CA THR A 308 13.63 5.45 -14.76
C THR A 308 13.81 6.90 -14.35
N ASP A 309 13.28 7.30 -13.19
CA ASP A 309 13.46 8.61 -12.60
C ASP A 309 13.70 8.53 -11.09
N PHE A 310 14.01 9.68 -10.49
CA PHE A 310 14.31 9.76 -9.06
C PHE A 310 13.06 9.55 -8.17
N LEU A 311 11.88 9.95 -8.64
CA LEU A 311 10.64 9.83 -7.89
C LEU A 311 10.22 8.35 -7.74
N HIS A 312 10.24 7.60 -8.82
CA HIS A 312 9.97 6.16 -8.82
C HIS A 312 11.03 5.42 -8.00
N TYR A 313 12.30 5.79 -8.11
CA TYR A 313 13.36 5.22 -7.27
C TYR A 313 13.07 5.38 -5.76
N ILE A 314 12.84 6.63 -5.30
CA ILE A 314 12.54 6.88 -3.89
C ILE A 314 11.24 6.19 -3.47
N THR A 315 10.21 6.22 -4.31
CA THR A 315 8.92 5.56 -4.02
C THR A 315 9.13 4.08 -3.75
N VAL A 316 9.91 3.39 -4.59
CA VAL A 316 10.19 1.96 -4.44
C VAL A 316 10.98 1.69 -3.16
N VAL A 317 12.03 2.47 -2.89
CA VAL A 317 12.82 2.33 -1.65
C VAL A 317 11.94 2.53 -0.42
N MET A 318 11.10 3.57 -0.42
CA MET A 318 10.17 3.85 0.68
C MET A 318 9.10 2.78 0.83
N LEU A 319 8.55 2.26 -0.28
CA LEU A 319 7.58 1.17 -0.25
C LEU A 319 8.17 -0.08 0.40
N LEU A 320 9.37 -0.49 -0.03
CA LEU A 320 10.07 -1.65 0.57
C LEU A 320 10.38 -1.42 2.05
N ALA A 321 10.84 -0.23 2.43
CA ALA A 321 11.11 0.11 3.82
C ALA A 321 9.85 0.07 4.69
N VAL A 322 8.74 0.63 4.22
CA VAL A 322 7.45 0.61 4.93
C VAL A 322 6.93 -0.82 5.08
N PHE A 323 7.09 -1.66 4.07
CA PHE A 323 6.78 -3.10 4.18
C PHE A 323 7.61 -3.75 5.28
N LEU A 324 8.94 -3.61 5.26
CA LEU A 324 9.81 -4.18 6.31
C LEU A 324 9.41 -3.72 7.71
N VAL A 325 9.11 -2.43 7.89
CA VAL A 325 8.63 -1.92 9.19
C VAL A 325 7.30 -2.57 9.57
N ALA A 326 6.34 -2.66 8.62
CA ALA A 326 5.07 -3.31 8.88
C ALA A 326 5.22 -4.80 9.26
N GLU A 327 6.25 -5.48 8.76
CA GLU A 327 6.56 -6.87 9.08
C GLU A 327 7.24 -7.03 10.43
N LEU A 328 8.17 -6.14 10.79
CA LEU A 328 8.90 -6.18 12.05
C LEU A 328 8.04 -5.74 13.24
N ASN A 329 7.13 -4.78 13.03
CA ASN A 329 6.25 -4.25 14.08
C ASN A 329 5.52 -5.33 14.92
N PRO A 330 4.87 -6.37 14.35
CA PRO A 330 4.19 -7.39 15.14
C PRO A 330 5.14 -8.19 16.04
N PHE A 331 6.39 -8.43 15.63
CA PHE A 331 7.38 -9.12 16.47
C PHE A 331 7.78 -8.30 17.70
N TYR A 332 7.91 -6.98 17.54
CA TYR A 332 8.15 -6.09 18.68
C TYR A 332 6.91 -5.94 19.55
N LEU A 333 5.75 -5.69 18.95
CA LEU A 333 4.50 -5.50 19.69
C LEU A 333 4.14 -6.73 20.52
N LYS A 334 4.25 -7.94 19.95
CA LYS A 334 3.98 -9.18 20.70
C LYS A 334 4.93 -9.33 21.89
N THR A 335 6.21 -8.98 21.70
CA THR A 335 7.24 -9.13 22.74
C THR A 335 7.03 -8.12 23.86
N LEU A 336 6.77 -6.85 23.52
CA LEU A 336 6.51 -5.79 24.49
C LEU A 336 5.21 -6.02 25.27
N LEU A 337 4.16 -6.49 24.60
CA LEU A 337 2.83 -6.67 25.20
C LEU A 337 2.57 -8.09 25.75
N TRP A 338 3.57 -8.96 25.70
CA TRP A 338 3.49 -10.36 26.13
C TRP A 338 2.34 -11.15 25.46
N MET A 339 2.29 -11.10 24.13
CA MET A 339 1.38 -11.90 23.32
C MET A 339 2.11 -13.06 22.64
N GLU A 340 1.46 -14.22 22.62
CA GLU A 340 1.95 -15.39 21.87
C GLU A 340 1.81 -15.14 20.35
N PRO A 341 2.67 -15.72 19.49
CA PRO A 341 2.62 -15.49 18.05
C PRO A 341 1.30 -15.90 17.38
N ASP A 342 0.65 -16.93 17.91
CA ASP A 342 -0.64 -17.47 17.44
C ASP A 342 -1.86 -16.78 18.09
N HIS A 343 -1.63 -15.77 18.93
CA HIS A 343 -2.71 -15.02 19.57
C HIS A 343 -3.60 -14.34 18.52
N PRO A 344 -4.95 -14.38 18.65
CA PRO A 344 -5.87 -13.84 17.64
C PRO A 344 -5.65 -12.36 17.28
N ILE A 345 -5.15 -11.53 18.20
CA ILE A 345 -4.81 -10.13 17.92
C ILE A 345 -3.67 -10.04 16.88
N ILE A 346 -2.64 -10.88 16.99
CA ILE A 346 -1.50 -10.90 16.07
C ILE A 346 -1.95 -11.39 14.69
N ILE A 347 -2.67 -12.51 14.64
CA ILE A 347 -3.22 -13.06 13.38
C ILE A 347 -4.18 -12.07 12.74
N GLY A 348 -5.07 -11.47 13.53
CA GLY A 348 -6.02 -10.45 13.07
C GLY A 348 -5.34 -9.21 12.52
N ARG A 349 -4.24 -8.76 13.15
CA ARG A 349 -3.41 -7.66 12.67
C ARG A 349 -2.73 -8.01 11.35
N LEU A 350 -2.14 -9.20 11.20
CA LEU A 350 -1.53 -9.65 9.94
C LEU A 350 -2.57 -9.68 8.80
N ALA A 351 -3.75 -10.26 9.05
CA ALA A 351 -4.85 -10.28 8.09
C ALA A 351 -5.35 -8.85 7.77
N GLY A 352 -5.45 -7.98 8.78
CA GLY A 352 -5.85 -6.58 8.64
C GLY A 352 -4.89 -5.78 7.76
N ILE A 353 -3.57 -5.89 7.99
CA ILE A 353 -2.55 -5.25 7.16
C ILE A 353 -2.58 -5.79 5.73
N PHE A 354 -2.78 -7.09 5.54
CA PHE A 354 -2.97 -7.66 4.20
C PHE A 354 -4.15 -7.03 3.46
N LEU A 355 -5.32 -6.99 4.10
CA LEU A 355 -6.54 -6.43 3.52
C LEU A 355 -6.42 -4.92 3.26
N CYS A 356 -5.74 -4.17 4.13
CA CYS A 356 -5.49 -2.73 3.91
C CYS A 356 -4.43 -2.50 2.82
N GLY A 357 -3.43 -3.37 2.74
CA GLY A 357 -2.32 -3.28 1.79
C GLY A 357 -2.77 -3.39 0.33
N LEU A 358 -3.76 -4.25 0.06
CA LEU A 358 -4.32 -4.45 -1.30
C LEU A 358 -4.75 -3.13 -1.98
N PRO A 359 -5.72 -2.35 -1.44
CA PRO A 359 -6.07 -1.05 -2.01
C PRO A 359 -4.98 0.00 -1.81
N ALA A 360 -4.26 -0.01 -0.68
CA ALA A 360 -3.23 1.00 -0.39
C ALA A 360 -2.09 1.01 -1.42
N VAL A 361 -1.59 -0.16 -1.84
CA VAL A 361 -0.50 -0.22 -2.83
C VAL A 361 -1.02 0.11 -4.24
N ARG A 362 -2.27 -0.24 -4.56
CA ARG A 362 -2.93 0.20 -5.81
C ARG A 362 -3.08 1.72 -5.87
N GLU A 363 -3.54 2.34 -4.79
CA GLU A 363 -3.66 3.80 -4.67
C GLU A 363 -2.30 4.49 -4.81
N LEU A 364 -1.25 3.96 -4.17
CA LEU A 364 0.12 4.49 -4.31
C LEU A 364 0.62 4.37 -5.76
N TYR A 365 0.40 3.22 -6.39
CA TYR A 365 0.78 3.00 -7.78
C TYR A 365 0.10 4.01 -8.72
N GLN A 366 -1.20 4.26 -8.53
CA GLN A 366 -1.95 5.25 -9.31
C GLN A 366 -1.47 6.68 -9.04
N TYR A 367 -1.20 7.02 -7.78
CA TYR A 367 -0.69 8.34 -7.38
C TYR A 367 0.62 8.71 -8.09
N ILE A 368 1.50 7.72 -8.27
CA ILE A 368 2.83 7.94 -8.88
C ILE A 368 2.76 7.88 -10.41
N ASN A 369 2.00 6.95 -10.98
CA ASN A 369 2.00 6.70 -12.43
C ASN A 369 0.93 7.48 -13.22
N ASP A 370 -0.14 7.94 -12.57
CA ASP A 370 -1.21 8.72 -13.20
C ASP A 370 -1.55 9.99 -12.39
N PRO A 371 -0.63 10.96 -12.35
CA PRO A 371 -0.80 12.18 -11.55
C PRO A 371 -1.94 13.08 -12.05
N ARG A 372 -2.47 12.84 -13.26
CA ARG A 372 -3.65 13.55 -13.78
C ARG A 372 -4.93 13.08 -13.10
N ARG A 373 -5.04 11.78 -12.81
CA ARG A 373 -6.20 11.19 -12.13
C ARG A 373 -6.06 11.19 -10.61
N ALA A 374 -4.85 11.03 -10.10
CA ALA A 374 -4.58 10.88 -8.68
C ALA A 374 -3.74 12.05 -8.13
N ILE A 375 -4.39 13.19 -7.88
CA ILE A 375 -3.72 14.41 -7.38
C ILE A 375 -3.38 14.30 -5.88
N ARG A 376 -4.16 13.52 -5.12
CA ARG A 376 -3.98 13.31 -3.68
C ARG A 376 -3.72 11.85 -3.41
N MET A 377 -2.88 11.58 -2.41
CA MET A 377 -2.66 10.22 -1.90
C MET A 377 -4.00 9.63 -1.46
N GLY A 378 -4.25 8.38 -1.84
CA GLY A 378 -5.47 7.67 -1.49
C GLY A 378 -5.62 7.45 0.02
N GLN A 379 -6.86 7.29 0.46
CA GLN A 379 -7.21 7.18 1.88
C GLN A 379 -6.68 5.88 2.51
N HIS A 380 -6.62 4.78 1.77
CA HIS A 380 -6.07 3.52 2.27
C HIS A 380 -4.55 3.62 2.40
N THR A 381 -3.85 4.16 1.39
CA THR A 381 -2.39 4.37 1.48
C THR A 381 -2.04 5.28 2.66
N TRP A 382 -2.72 6.42 2.76
CA TRP A 382 -2.43 7.42 3.78
C TRP A 382 -2.66 6.87 5.18
N LEU A 383 -3.81 6.23 5.41
CA LEU A 383 -4.14 5.70 6.74
C LEU A 383 -3.25 4.51 7.11
N LEU A 384 -2.97 3.59 6.18
CA LEU A 384 -2.08 2.46 6.45
C LEU A 384 -0.65 2.94 6.78
N LEU A 385 -0.17 3.98 6.08
CA LEU A 385 1.12 4.59 6.40
C LEU A 385 1.11 5.20 7.81
N ALA A 386 0.04 5.91 8.19
CA ALA A 386 -0.13 6.43 9.54
C ALA A 386 -0.09 5.30 10.58
N THR A 387 -0.88 4.23 10.38
CA THR A 387 -0.91 3.04 11.24
C THR A 387 0.48 2.45 11.46
N ILE A 388 1.23 2.17 10.39
CA ILE A 388 2.57 1.56 10.49
C ILE A 388 3.55 2.50 11.21
N CYS A 389 3.46 3.81 10.97
CA CYS A 389 4.28 4.80 11.65
C CYS A 389 3.92 4.91 13.14
N THR A 390 2.63 4.91 13.48
CA THR A 390 2.15 4.98 14.86
C THR A 390 2.54 3.73 15.65
N GLU A 391 2.42 2.53 15.05
CA GLU A 391 2.97 1.30 15.64
C GLU A 391 4.47 1.43 15.94
N LEU A 392 5.26 1.93 14.98
CA LEU A 392 6.70 2.12 15.17
C LEU A 392 7.00 3.12 16.28
N LEU A 393 6.22 4.19 16.41
CA LEU A 393 6.35 5.18 17.49
C LEU A 393 6.03 4.55 18.86
N VAL A 394 4.98 3.76 18.94
CA VAL A 394 4.59 3.00 20.14
C VAL A 394 5.72 2.04 20.56
N ILE A 395 6.23 1.25 19.61
CA ILE A 395 7.37 0.34 19.83
C ILE A 395 8.58 1.12 20.33
N ARG A 396 8.95 2.21 19.66
CA ARG A 396 10.11 3.03 20.05
C ARG A 396 9.96 3.67 21.42
N LYS A 397 8.75 4.05 21.82
CA LYS A 397 8.46 4.58 23.16
C LYS A 397 8.69 3.50 24.22
N TRP A 398 8.06 2.33 24.05
CA TRP A 398 8.08 1.25 25.05
C TRP A 398 9.37 0.44 25.09
N SER A 399 10.16 0.43 24.01
CA SER A 399 11.43 -0.31 23.94
C SER A 399 12.58 0.34 24.72
N ARG A 400 12.39 1.53 25.30
CA ARG A 400 13.46 2.23 26.02
C ARG A 400 13.89 1.45 27.25
N GLY A 401 15.16 1.04 27.28
CA GLY A 401 15.73 0.27 28.39
C GLY A 401 15.38 -1.22 28.38
N MET A 402 14.65 -1.72 27.38
CA MET A 402 14.30 -3.14 27.24
C MET A 402 15.41 -3.93 26.54
N PHE A 403 15.94 -3.40 25.44
CA PHE A 403 17.00 -4.04 24.64
C PHE A 403 18.34 -3.36 24.94
N THR A 404 19.06 -3.86 25.94
CA THR A 404 20.33 -3.27 26.40
C THR A 404 21.54 -3.68 25.58
N GLU A 405 21.45 -4.80 24.85
CA GLU A 405 22.55 -5.29 24.03
C GLU A 405 22.85 -4.34 22.87
N PRO A 406 24.11 -3.92 22.69
CA PRO A 406 24.48 -3.03 21.60
C PRO A 406 24.46 -3.77 20.26
N PHE A 407 24.02 -3.07 19.21
CA PHE A 407 24.09 -3.60 17.85
C PHE A 407 25.51 -4.08 17.51
N PRO A 408 25.67 -5.34 17.04
CA PRO A 408 26.95 -5.88 16.64
C PRO A 408 27.62 -5.05 15.54
N ILE A 409 28.95 -5.00 15.55
CA ILE A 409 29.72 -4.15 14.62
C ILE A 409 29.48 -4.57 13.16
N TYR A 410 29.43 -5.88 12.88
CA TYR A 410 29.18 -6.38 11.52
C TYR A 410 27.80 -5.95 10.99
N VAL A 411 26.77 -5.93 11.85
CA VAL A 411 25.44 -5.41 11.52
C VAL A 411 25.52 -3.92 11.16
N LYS A 412 26.17 -3.11 12.02
CA LYS A 412 26.36 -1.67 11.75
C LYS A 412 27.07 -1.41 10.43
N LEU A 413 28.12 -2.17 10.13
CA LEU A 413 28.88 -2.05 8.88
C LEU A 413 28.02 -2.44 7.67
N ALA A 414 27.26 -3.54 7.76
CA ALA A 414 26.38 -4.00 6.68
C ALA A 414 25.30 -2.96 6.36
N TRP A 415 24.60 -2.43 7.37
CA TRP A 415 23.60 -1.37 7.16
C TRP A 415 24.20 -0.05 6.67
N SER A 416 25.40 0.30 7.15
CA SER A 416 26.13 1.48 6.65
C SER A 416 26.48 1.33 5.17
N LEU A 417 26.96 0.16 4.76
CA LEU A 417 27.24 -0.15 3.36
C LEU A 417 25.96 -0.10 2.51
N GLY A 418 24.87 -0.71 2.99
CA GLY A 418 23.56 -0.65 2.32
C GLY A 418 23.07 0.79 2.13
N ALA A 419 23.16 1.62 3.17
CA ALA A 419 22.79 3.03 3.11
C ALA A 419 23.68 3.83 2.12
N VAL A 420 24.98 3.55 2.07
CA VAL A 420 25.88 4.13 1.08
C VAL A 420 25.44 3.72 -0.34
N ILE A 421 25.14 2.45 -0.59
CA ILE A 421 24.69 1.99 -1.91
C ILE A 421 23.37 2.67 -2.32
N LEU A 422 22.39 2.72 -1.41
CA LEU A 422 21.07 3.33 -1.66
C LEU A 422 21.15 4.85 -1.89
N THR A 423 22.19 5.52 -1.41
CA THR A 423 22.38 6.98 -1.62
C THR A 423 23.27 7.28 -2.82
N VAL A 424 24.34 6.51 -3.01
CA VAL A 424 25.29 6.69 -4.11
C VAL A 424 24.65 6.38 -5.45
N TYR A 425 23.90 5.27 -5.55
CA TYR A 425 23.25 4.87 -6.80
C TYR A 425 22.38 5.97 -7.44
N PRO A 426 21.39 6.59 -6.75
CA PRO A 426 20.56 7.63 -7.35
C PRO A 426 21.34 8.92 -7.65
N VAL A 427 22.40 9.23 -6.88
CA VAL A 427 23.27 10.38 -7.16
C VAL A 427 23.97 10.20 -8.51
N PHE A 428 24.54 9.02 -8.76
CA PHE A 428 25.20 8.74 -10.05
C PHE A 428 24.20 8.62 -11.19
N ARG A 429 23.08 7.92 -10.97
CA ARG A 429 22.09 7.64 -12.01
C ARG A 429 21.26 8.85 -12.44
N PHE A 430 20.84 9.68 -11.48
CA PHE A 430 19.92 10.80 -11.72
C PHE A 430 20.56 12.17 -11.43
N GLY A 431 21.33 12.26 -10.34
CA GLY A 431 21.93 13.53 -9.90
C GLY A 431 22.98 14.09 -10.86
N ILE A 432 23.96 13.28 -11.28
CA ILE A 432 25.03 13.72 -12.19
C ILE A 432 24.48 14.15 -13.57
N PRO A 433 23.59 13.40 -14.24
CA PRO A 433 22.97 13.85 -15.49
C PRO A 433 22.21 15.16 -15.32
N ALA A 434 21.40 15.31 -14.26
CA ALA A 434 20.64 16.53 -13.98
C ALA A 434 21.57 17.74 -13.75
N ALA A 435 22.66 17.57 -13.00
CA ALA A 435 23.64 18.61 -12.78
C ALA A 435 24.35 19.03 -14.08
N ARG A 436 24.74 18.07 -14.92
CA ARG A 436 25.34 18.35 -16.24
C ARG A 436 24.39 19.13 -17.14
N GLU A 437 23.12 18.75 -17.15
CA GLU A 437 22.10 19.45 -17.93
C GLU A 437 21.85 20.86 -17.41
N TYR A 438 21.77 21.04 -16.10
CA TYR A 438 21.65 22.35 -15.46
C TYR A 438 22.81 23.28 -15.84
N ILE A 439 24.05 22.81 -15.74
CA ILE A 439 25.25 23.58 -16.12
C ILE A 439 25.20 23.99 -17.60
N ARG A 440 24.86 23.05 -18.51
CA ARG A 440 24.72 23.34 -19.95
C ARG A 440 23.65 24.40 -20.22
N ARG A 441 22.48 24.30 -19.57
CA ARG A 441 21.39 25.29 -19.71
C ARG A 441 21.81 26.66 -19.16
N HIS A 442 22.51 26.68 -18.03
CA HIS A 442 23.04 27.92 -17.43
C HIS A 442 24.07 28.60 -18.34
N GLN A 443 25.03 27.85 -18.88
CA GLN A 443 26.02 28.35 -19.84
C GLN A 443 25.36 28.91 -21.11
N LYS A 444 24.35 28.22 -21.67
CA LYS A 444 23.59 28.73 -22.82
C LYS A 444 22.85 30.04 -22.51
N ARG A 445 22.25 30.17 -21.32
CA ARG A 445 21.56 31.41 -20.89
C ARG A 445 22.54 32.57 -20.70
N MET A 446 23.71 32.31 -20.10
CA MET A 446 24.77 33.31 -19.96
C MET A 446 25.38 33.72 -21.30
N GLY A 447 25.51 32.80 -22.25
CA GLY A 447 25.94 33.10 -23.62
C GLY A 447 24.96 34.01 -24.36
N LYS A 448 23.65 33.72 -24.29
CA LYS A 448 22.60 34.58 -24.90
C LYS A 448 22.55 35.97 -24.27
N ARG A 449 22.75 36.09 -22.95
CA ARG A 449 22.83 37.38 -22.24
C ARG A 449 24.04 38.24 -22.58
N LYS A 450 25.09 37.67 -23.19
CA LYS A 450 26.26 38.41 -23.67
C LYS A 450 26.16 38.79 -25.15
N ALA A 451 25.19 38.21 -25.87
CA ALA A 451 24.97 38.44 -27.30
C ALA A 451 23.86 39.47 -27.59
N ASN A 452 23.00 39.73 -26.61
CA ASN A 452 22.16 40.93 -26.52
C ASN A 452 22.87 41.96 -25.65
#